data_AF-A0A929F7P5-F1
#
_entry.id   AF-A0A929F7P5-F1
#
_cell.length_a   1.000
_cell.length_b   1.000
_cell.length_c   1.000
_cell.angle_alpha   90.00
_cell.angle_beta   90.00
_cell.angle_gamma   90.00
#
_symmetry.space_group_name_H-M   'P 1'
#
loop_
_entity.id
_entity.type
_entity.pdbx_description
1 polymer ?
#
loop_
_entity_poly.entity_id
_entity_poly.type
_entity_poly.pdbx_seq_one_letter_code
_entity_poly.pdbx_strand_id
1 'polypeptide(L)' 'KDKIYIAGDVAGIEEASSAMLEGQIAGLNAAVSLGYKCDNYQEQDGKLKAELKELRDNPLSEEIKIGIENALIRKGRD' A
#
# COMPACT_ATOMS: atom_id res chain seq x y z
N LYS A 1 22.08 -19.98 -18.91
CA LYS A 1 21.60 -19.01 -17.90
C LYS A 1 20.28 -18.51 -18.38
N ASP A 2 19.21 -19.02 -17.78
CA ASP A 2 17.87 -18.91 -18.31
C ASP A 2 17.37 -17.47 -18.16
N LYS A 3 16.89 -16.92 -19.27
CA LYS A 3 16.29 -15.59 -19.33
C LYS A 3 14.87 -15.72 -18.78
N ILE A 4 14.73 -15.58 -17.46
CA ILE A 4 13.43 -15.62 -16.81
C ILE A 4 12.80 -14.23 -16.94
N TYR A 5 11.63 -14.18 -17.59
CA TYR A 5 10.81 -12.98 -17.72
C TYR A 5 9.55 -13.22 -16.90
N ILE A 6 9.27 -12.32 -15.95
CA ILE A 6 8.10 -12.40 -15.07
C ILE A 6 7.12 -11.33 -15.54
N ALA A 7 5.86 -11.70 -15.76
CA ALA A 7 4.77 -10.80 -16.07
C ALA A 7 3.61 -11.08 -15.10
N GLY A 8 3.17 -10.06 -14.38
CA GLY A 8 2.19 -10.16 -13.29
C GLY A 8 2.39 -9.02 -12.29
N ASP A 9 1.52 -8.94 -11.29
CA ASP A 9 1.59 -7.91 -10.25
C ASP A 9 2.77 -8.21 -9.30
N VAL A 10 3.97 -7.75 -9.66
CA VAL A 10 5.20 -7.91 -8.85
C VAL A 10 5.10 -7.16 -7.52
N ALA A 11 4.21 -6.16 -7.46
CA ALA A 11 3.87 -5.34 -6.29
C ALA A 11 2.98 -6.03 -5.25
N GLY A 12 2.31 -7.12 -5.63
CA GLY A 12 1.53 -7.92 -4.70
C GLY A 12 0.24 -7.26 -4.19
N ILE A 13 -0.68 -8.10 -3.72
CA ILE A 13 -1.99 -7.76 -3.16
C ILE A 13 -1.89 -6.74 -2.00
N GLU A 14 -0.73 -6.63 -1.35
CA GLU A 14 -0.48 -5.70 -0.24
C GLU A 14 -0.41 -4.24 -0.69
N GLU A 15 0.09 -3.92 -1.89
CA GLU A 15 0.06 -2.54 -2.40
C GLU A 15 -1.38 -2.08 -2.67
N ALA A 16 -2.21 -2.95 -3.27
CA ALA A 16 -3.63 -2.67 -3.43
C ALA A 16 -4.34 -2.49 -2.07
N SER A 17 -3.99 -3.31 -1.08
CA SER A 17 -4.57 -3.25 0.26
C SER A 17 -4.19 -1.97 1.01
N SER A 18 -2.92 -1.53 0.91
CA SER A 18 -2.46 -0.28 1.52
C SER A 18 -3.12 0.95 0.87
N ALA A 19 -3.23 0.97 -0.46
CA ALA A 19 -3.92 2.02 -1.19
C ALA A 19 -5.40 2.12 -0.81
N MET A 20 -6.08 0.99 -0.58
CA MET A 20 -7.47 0.97 -0.10
C MET A 20 -7.60 1.57 1.30
N LEU A 21 -6.74 1.20 2.24
CA LEU A 21 -6.75 1.74 3.60
C LEU A 21 -6.46 3.25 3.63
N GLU A 22 -5.48 3.70 2.85
CA GLU A 22 -5.17 5.13 2.70
C GLU A 22 -6.35 5.92 2.12
N GLY A 23 -7.04 5.34 1.12
CA GLY A 23 -8.26 5.93 0.56
C GLY A 23 -9.39 6.06 1.59
N GLN A 24 -9.57 5.05 2.45
CA GLN A 24 -10.56 5.10 3.54
C GLN A 24 -10.23 6.20 4.56
N ILE A 25 -8.97 6.31 4.98
CA ILE A 25 -8.51 7.37 5.88
C ILE A 25 -8.75 8.75 5.25
N ALA A 26 -8.37 8.92 3.99
CA ALA A 26 -8.58 10.18 3.27
C ALA A 26 -10.07 10.55 3.16
N GLY A 27 -10.92 9.58 2.84
CA GLY A 27 -12.37 9.76 2.75
C GLY A 27 -13.01 10.12 4.10
N LEU A 28 -12.63 9.41 5.17
CA LEU A 28 -13.10 9.69 6.53
C LEU A 28 -12.72 11.12 6.96
N ASN A 29 -11.47 11.51 6.73
CA ASN A 29 -10.98 12.85 7.06
C ASN A 29 -11.67 13.94 6.23
N ALA A 30 -11.90 13.69 4.94
CA ALA A 30 -12.62 14.60 4.07
C ALA A 30 -14.07 14.81 4.52
N ALA A 31 -14.77 13.73 4.88
CA ALA A 31 -16.14 13.81 5.38
C ALA A 31 -16.22 14.65 6.67
N VAL A 32 -15.34 14.40 7.64
CA VAL A 32 -15.30 15.18 8.88
C VAL A 32 -14.93 16.65 8.60
N SER A 33 -13.99 16.91 7.70
CA SER A 33 -13.61 18.27 7.30
C SER A 33 -14.75 19.05 6.65
N LEU A 34 -15.69 18.36 6.00
CA LEU A 34 -16.90 18.95 5.41
C LEU A 34 -18.04 19.15 6.43
N GLY A 35 -17.81 18.82 7.70
CA GLY A 35 -18.79 19.01 8.79
C GLY A 35 -19.75 17.83 8.96
N TYR A 36 -19.55 16.70 8.27
CA TYR A 36 -20.31 15.49 8.55
C TYR A 36 -19.91 14.94 9.92
N LYS A 37 -20.91 14.69 10.76
CA LYS A 37 -20.68 14.09 12.09
C LYS A 37 -20.29 12.63 11.94
N CYS A 38 -19.21 12.27 12.61
CA CYS A 38 -18.75 10.90 12.78
C CYS A 38 -18.44 10.70 14.26
N ASP A 39 -19.41 10.16 15.00
CA ASP A 39 -19.35 10.07 16.47
C ASP A 39 -18.21 9.15 16.95
N ASN A 40 -17.75 8.23 16.10
CA ASN A 40 -16.65 7.31 16.35
C ASN A 40 -15.41 7.61 15.48
N TYR A 41 -15.23 8.86 15.03
CA TYR A 41 -14.12 9.25 14.16
C TYR A 41 -12.75 8.83 14.71
N GLN A 42 -12.46 9.14 15.97
CA GLN A 42 -11.14 8.85 16.57
C GLN A 42 -10.87 7.34 16.64
N GLU A 43 -11.90 6.55 16.91
CA GLU A 43 -11.80 5.09 16.95
C GLU A 43 -11.55 4.53 15.54
N GLN A 44 -12.33 4.97 14.54
CA GLN A 44 -12.19 4.52 13.15
C GLN A 44 -10.84 4.93 12.55
N ASP A 45 -10.45 6.20 12.69
CA ASP A 45 -9.17 6.71 12.18
C ASP A 45 -7.99 5.99 12.87
N GLY A 46 -8.07 5.78 14.19
CA GLY A 46 -7.07 5.02 14.93
C GLY A 46 -6.94 3.58 14.47
N LYS A 47 -8.06 2.90 14.24
CA LYS A 47 -8.08 1.52 13.74
C LYS A 47 -7.48 1.41 12.34
N LEU A 48 -7.90 2.27 11.41
CA LEU A 48 -7.39 2.26 10.03
C LEU A 48 -5.89 2.54 9.98
N LYS A 49 -5.40 3.47 10.82
CA LYS A 49 -3.96 3.75 10.94
C LYS A 49 -3.18 2.59 11.53
N ALA A 50 -3.75 1.86 12.48
CA ALA A 50 -3.13 0.66 13.04
C ALA A 50 -3.02 -0.45 11.98
N GLU A 51 -4.10 -0.73 11.26
CA GLU A 51 -4.11 -1.72 10.17
C GLU A 51 -3.13 -1.34 9.05
N LEU A 52 -3.06 -0.06 8.66
CA LEU A 52 -2.09 0.42 7.67
C LEU A 52 -0.65 0.25 8.16
N LYS A 53 -0.40 0.47 9.45
CA LYS A 53 0.92 0.29 10.05
C LYS A 53 1.32 -1.19 10.05
N GLU A 54 0.42 -2.09 10.46
CA GLU A 54 0.68 -3.54 10.42
C GLU A 54 1.02 -4.03 9.02
N LEU A 55 0.29 -3.54 8.02
CA LEU A 55 0.54 -3.89 6.62
C LEU A 55 1.90 -3.39 6.12
N ARG A 56 2.32 -2.19 6.53
CA ARG A 56 3.62 -1.61 6.17
C ARG A 56 4.79 -2.22 6.94
N ASP A 57 4.55 -2.67 8.17
CA ASP A 57 5.56 -3.33 9.00
C ASP A 57 5.72 -4.81 8.62
N ASN A 58 4.90 -5.34 7.70
CA ASN A 58 5.01 -6.72 7.24
C ASN A 58 6.33 -6.91 6.44
N PRO A 59 7.22 -7.84 6.84
CA PRO A 59 8.48 -8.14 6.13
C PRO A 59 8.31 -8.54 4.67
N LEU A 60 7.11 -8.97 4.26
CA LEU A 60 6.80 -9.26 2.85
C LEU A 60 6.92 -8.00 1.96
N SER A 61 6.60 -6.81 2.48
CA SER A 61 6.67 -5.56 1.75
C SER A 61 8.11 -5.15 1.36
N GLU A 62 9.11 -5.49 2.18
CA GLU A 62 10.52 -5.25 1.88
C GLU A 62 11.05 -6.24 0.83
N GLU A 63 10.65 -7.51 0.91
CA GLU A 63 10.99 -8.51 -0.11
C GLU A 63 10.32 -8.20 -1.46
N ILE A 64 9.11 -7.64 -1.45
CA ILE A 64 8.43 -7.12 -2.64
C ILE A 64 9.23 -5.95 -3.25
N LYS A 65 9.64 -4.96 -2.45
CA LYS A 65 10.48 -3.85 -2.95
C LYS A 65 11.79 -4.35 -3.55
N ILE A 66 12.49 -5.26 -2.89
CA ILE A 66 13.72 -5.88 -3.40
C ILE A 66 13.43 -6.66 -4.69
N GLY A 67 12.33 -7.40 -4.74
CA GLY A 67 11.86 -8.13 -5.91
C GLY A 67 11.58 -7.22 -7.11
N ILE A 68 10.86 -6.11 -6.91
CA ILE A 68 10.59 -5.09 -7.92
C ILE A 68 11.90 -4.47 -8.40
N GLU A 69 12.81 -4.08 -7.49
CA GLU A 69 14.12 -3.52 -7.89
C GLU A 69 14.94 -4.49 -8.74
N ASN A 70 14.90 -5.78 -8.45
CA ASN A 70 15.59 -6.81 -9.22
C ASN A 70 14.90 -7.13 -10.55
N ALA A 71 13.58 -6.95 -10.63
CA ALA A 71 12.79 -7.16 -11.84
C ALA A 71 12.86 -5.97 -12.82
N LEU A 72 13.15 -4.77 -12.33
CA LEU A 72 13.27 -3.56 -13.15
C LEU A 72 14.66 -3.46 -13.79
N ILE A 73 14.70 -3.45 -15.13
CA ILE A 73 15.94 -3.21 -15.88
C ILE A 73 16.39 -1.75 -15.66
N ARG A 74 17.46 -1.54 -14.89
CA ARG A 74 17.96 -0.19 -14.53
C ARG A 74 18.59 0.62 -15.68
N LYS A 75 18.74 0.08 -16.88
CA LYS A 75 19.10 0.83 -18.09
C LYS A 75 18.79 -0.03 -19.31
N GLY A 76 17.91 0.47 -20.19
CA GLY A 76 17.91 0.07 -21.59
C GLY A 76 19.32 0.29 -22.11
N ARG A 77 19.97 -0.78 -22.55
CA ARG A 77 21.28 -0.70 -23.19
C ARG A 77 21.05 0.07 -24.50
N ASP A 78 21.74 1.20 -24.66
CA ASP A 78 21.97 1.84 -25.96
C ASP A 78 22.55 0.81 -26.96
#